data_AF-A0ABD1F8L2-F1
#
_entry.id   AF-A0ABD1F8L2-F1
#
_cell.length_a   1.000
_cell.length_b   1.000
_cell.length_c   1.000
_cell.angle_alpha   90.00
_cell.angle_beta   90.00
_cell.angle_gamma   90.00
#
_symmetry.space_group_name_H-M   'P 1'
#
loop_
_entity.id
_entity.type
_entity.pdbx_description
1 polymer ?
#
loop_
_entity_poly.entity_id
_entity_poly.type
_entity_poly.pdbx_seq_one_letter_code
_entity_poly.pdbx_strand_id
1 'polypeptide(L)'
;MKLLIVLLSIIAITLADHHQHAGDDPHGLHAAHVKCHGDPNHETHSIELEDDHNEGDSTKSHPPGHLGHLQCVEKELKLLNDDGKVNVEGVRTHVGHVITDATKIQEVVNECGVDQANSDATVLHIWRCLRKNQVFGVISKGHESREEEGHQHHHDHDHSH
;
A
#
# COMPACT_ATOMS: atom_id res chain seq x y z
N MET A 1 16.50 -1.04 -54.12
CA MET A 1 16.55 -2.03 -53.00
C MET A 1 17.73 -1.77 -52.05
N LYS A 2 18.00 -0.52 -51.66
CA LYS A 2 19.04 -0.17 -50.64
C LYS A 2 18.54 0.80 -49.57
N LEU A 3 17.32 1.33 -49.72
CA LEU A 3 16.70 2.30 -48.81
C LEU A 3 15.80 1.67 -47.73
N LEU A 4 15.53 0.36 -47.82
CA LEU A 4 14.66 -0.34 -46.85
C LEU A 4 15.41 -0.88 -45.62
N ILE A 5 16.75 -0.92 -45.64
CA ILE A 5 17.55 -1.50 -44.55
C ILE A 5 17.79 -0.49 -43.43
N VAL A 6 17.74 0.82 -43.71
CA VAL A 6 18.04 1.87 -42.73
C VAL A 6 16.87 2.17 -41.79
N LEU A 7 15.64 1.81 -42.16
CA LEU A 7 14.44 2.10 -41.38
C LEU A 7 14.15 1.09 -40.26
N LEU A 8 14.80 -0.08 -40.26
CA LEU A 8 14.59 -1.11 -39.22
C LEU A 8 15.45 -0.91 -37.97
N SER A 9 16.47 -0.04 -38.01
CA SER A 9 17.40 0.15 -36.89
C SER A 9 16.87 1.10 -35.80
N ILE A 10 15.84 1.91 -36.08
CA ILE A 10 15.35 2.94 -35.14
C ILE A 10 14.27 2.39 -34.19
N ILE A 11 13.70 1.21 -34.46
CA ILE A 11 12.59 0.66 -33.66
C ILE A 11 13.10 -0.14 -32.43
N ALA A 12 14.40 -0.42 -32.33
CA ALA A 12 14.93 -1.27 -31.26
C ALA A 12 15.25 -0.56 -29.93
N ILE A 13 15.08 0.77 -29.82
CA ILE A 13 15.52 1.54 -28.62
C ILE A 13 14.39 1.81 -27.62
N THR A 14 13.13 1.46 -27.88
CA THR A 14 12.01 1.75 -26.94
C THR A 14 11.51 0.55 -26.11
N LEU A 15 12.24 -0.56 -26.03
CA LEU A 15 11.83 -1.73 -25.21
C LEU A 15 12.79 -2.03 -24.05
N ALA A 16 13.17 -0.99 -23.33
CA ALA A 16 13.78 -1.15 -22.00
C ALA A 16 13.00 -0.33 -20.97
N ASP A 17 11.67 -0.29 -21.08
CA ASP A 17 10.86 0.09 -19.92
C ASP A 17 10.60 -1.18 -19.11
N HIS A 18 11.47 -1.34 -18.13
CA HIS A 18 11.29 -2.07 -16.88
C HIS A 18 9.92 -2.76 -16.74
N HIS A 19 9.85 -4.05 -17.06
CA HIS A 19 8.86 -4.94 -16.46
C HIS A 19 9.20 -5.06 -14.96
N GLN A 20 8.86 -4.03 -14.18
CA GLN A 20 8.75 -4.18 -12.74
C GLN A 20 7.62 -5.17 -12.49
N HIS A 21 7.91 -6.15 -11.64
CA HIS A 21 7.01 -7.20 -11.23
C HIS A 21 5.61 -6.65 -10.98
N ALA A 22 4.68 -6.90 -11.91
CA ALA A 22 3.25 -6.82 -11.67
C ALA A 22 2.86 -7.94 -10.71
N GLY A 23 3.41 -7.89 -9.49
CA GLY A 23 2.83 -8.56 -8.34
C GLY A 23 1.54 -7.83 -8.03
N ASP A 24 0.51 -8.60 -7.66
CA ASP A 24 -0.85 -8.13 -7.44
C ASP A 24 -0.90 -6.98 -6.42
N ASP A 25 -0.77 -5.74 -6.89
CA ASP A 25 -0.99 -4.52 -6.13
C ASP A 25 -2.33 -3.93 -6.59
N PRO A 26 -3.47 -4.49 -6.13
CA PRO A 26 -4.79 -4.06 -6.57
C PRO A 26 -5.07 -2.61 -6.18
N HIS A 27 -4.27 -2.01 -5.30
CA HIS A 27 -4.43 -0.64 -4.88
C HIS A 27 -3.44 0.31 -5.59
N GLY A 28 -2.42 -0.17 -6.30
CA GLY A 28 -1.35 0.69 -6.79
C GLY A 28 -0.55 1.36 -5.67
N LEU A 29 -0.54 0.78 -4.47
CA LEU A 29 0.14 1.31 -3.29
C LEU A 29 1.66 1.38 -3.49
N HIS A 30 2.26 0.38 -4.11
CA HIS A 30 3.68 0.36 -4.43
C HIS A 30 4.04 1.49 -5.42
N ALA A 31 3.24 1.64 -6.48
CA ALA A 31 3.44 2.69 -7.47
C ALA A 31 3.31 4.10 -6.86
N ALA A 32 2.29 4.31 -6.01
CA ALA A 32 2.11 5.55 -5.26
C ALA A 32 3.29 5.84 -4.32
N HIS A 33 3.73 4.85 -3.56
CA HIS A 33 4.88 4.98 -2.66
C HIS A 33 6.16 5.35 -3.41
N VAL A 34 6.48 4.65 -4.51
CA VAL A 34 7.65 4.95 -5.35
C VAL A 34 7.60 6.37 -5.90
N LYS A 35 6.43 6.81 -6.38
CA LYS A 35 6.24 8.17 -6.90
C LYS A 35 6.44 9.24 -5.81
N CYS A 36 5.95 8.98 -4.61
CA CYS A 36 6.01 9.92 -3.48
C CYS A 36 7.37 9.96 -2.76
N HIS A 37 8.23 8.96 -2.96
CA HIS A 37 9.57 8.92 -2.39
C HIS A 37 10.58 9.85 -3.13
N GLY A 38 10.22 10.36 -4.31
CA GLY A 38 11.09 11.24 -5.10
C GLY A 38 11.11 12.71 -4.66
N ASP A 39 10.27 13.11 -3.70
CA ASP A 39 10.21 14.50 -3.21
C ASP A 39 11.20 14.68 -2.03
N PRO A 40 12.17 15.60 -2.13
CA PRO A 40 13.13 15.87 -1.05
C PRO A 40 12.46 16.37 0.24
N ASN A 41 11.22 16.89 0.17
CA ASN A 41 10.44 17.28 1.36
C ASN A 41 9.77 16.08 2.05
N HIS A 42 9.80 14.91 1.41
CA HIS A 42 9.25 13.64 1.90
C HIS A 42 10.35 12.60 2.14
N GLU A 43 11.62 13.04 2.21
CA GLU A 43 12.76 12.20 2.59
C GLU A 43 12.50 11.60 3.96
N THR A 44 11.97 10.40 3.92
CA THR A 44 11.77 9.56 5.07
C THR A 44 12.82 8.49 4.89
N HIS A 45 13.84 8.50 5.75
CA HIS A 45 14.75 7.37 5.87
C HIS A 45 13.89 6.14 6.04
N SER A 46 13.79 5.32 4.98
CA SER A 46 13.01 4.08 4.89
C SER A 46 11.97 3.99 5.99
N ILE A 47 10.75 4.50 5.74
CA ILE A 47 9.62 4.29 6.65
C ILE A 47 9.46 2.77 6.75
N GLU A 48 10.19 2.16 7.68
CA GLU A 48 9.69 1.01 8.38
C GLU A 48 8.37 1.54 8.92
N LEU A 49 7.29 1.14 8.26
CA LEU A 49 5.93 1.24 8.77
C LEU A 49 5.88 0.32 9.99
N GLU A 50 6.74 0.60 10.98
CA GLU A 50 6.81 -0.12 12.23
C GLU A 50 5.41 -0.09 12.77
N ASP A 51 4.92 -1.30 12.99
CA ASP A 51 3.62 -1.63 13.49
C ASP A 51 3.04 -0.56 14.43
N ASP A 52 2.21 0.30 13.85
CA ASP A 52 1.26 1.21 14.50
C ASP A 52 0.19 0.42 15.30
N HIS A 53 0.47 -0.84 15.66
CA HIS A 53 -0.32 -1.70 16.54
C HIS A 53 -0.44 -1.15 17.97
N ASN A 54 0.33 -0.13 18.34
CA ASN A 54 0.12 0.62 19.57
C ASN A 54 -0.79 1.85 19.31
N GLU A 55 -2.08 1.58 19.07
CA GLU A 55 -3.16 2.57 18.89
C GLU A 55 -3.32 3.57 20.07
N GLY A 56 -2.61 3.36 21.18
CA GLY A 56 -2.78 4.14 22.41
C GLY A 56 -1.91 5.38 22.54
N ASP A 57 -0.85 5.55 21.72
CA ASP A 57 0.13 6.62 21.96
C ASP A 57 0.26 7.59 20.77
N SER A 58 -0.72 8.49 20.69
CA SER A 58 -0.69 9.66 19.79
C SER A 58 0.44 10.65 20.11
N THR A 59 1.25 10.41 21.15
CA THR A 59 2.41 11.25 21.51
C THR A 59 3.71 10.82 20.82
N LYS A 60 3.71 9.69 20.11
CA LYS A 60 4.87 9.31 19.29
C LYS A 60 5.02 10.28 18.13
N SER A 61 6.11 11.05 18.17
CA SER A 61 6.55 11.90 17.07
C SER A 61 6.86 11.04 15.86
N HIS A 62 6.10 11.19 14.77
CA HIS A 62 6.50 10.64 13.48
C HIS A 62 7.81 11.31 13.03
N PRO A 63 8.64 10.62 12.24
CA PRO A 63 9.80 11.25 11.60
C PRO A 63 9.37 12.49 10.78
N PRO A 64 10.23 13.51 10.68
CA PRO A 64 10.01 14.62 9.76
C PRO A 64 9.70 14.09 8.34
N GLY A 65 8.72 14.70 7.67
CA GLY A 65 8.32 14.30 6.31
C GLY A 65 7.36 13.11 6.21
N HIS A 66 7.13 12.34 7.28
CA HIS A 66 6.22 11.18 7.25
C HIS A 66 4.79 11.56 6.82
N LEU A 67 4.24 12.62 7.42
CA LEU A 67 2.89 13.06 7.11
C LEU A 67 2.76 13.57 5.66
N GLY A 68 3.77 14.28 5.16
CA GLY A 68 3.80 14.73 3.77
C GLY A 68 3.86 13.55 2.79
N HIS A 69 4.67 12.54 3.11
CA HIS A 69 4.71 11.30 2.35
C HIS A 69 3.33 10.60 2.32
N LEU A 70 2.69 10.42 3.48
CA LEU A 70 1.35 9.82 3.55
C LEU A 70 0.33 10.63 2.75
N GLN A 71 0.32 11.95 2.90
CA GLN A 71 -0.58 12.82 2.13
C GLN A 71 -0.35 12.69 0.63
N CYS A 72 0.91 12.59 0.18
CA CYS A 72 1.22 12.33 -1.23
C CYS A 72 0.65 10.98 -1.68
N VAL A 73 0.91 9.91 -0.92
CA VAL A 73 0.42 8.55 -1.25
C VAL A 73 -1.10 8.54 -1.33
N GLU A 74 -1.80 9.12 -0.36
CA GLU A 74 -3.26 9.17 -0.35
C GLU A 74 -3.86 9.98 -1.51
N LYS A 75 -3.19 11.04 -1.97
CA LYS A 75 -3.60 11.78 -3.17
C LYS A 75 -3.37 10.99 -4.46
N GLU A 76 -2.27 10.24 -4.55
CA GLU A 76 -1.99 9.36 -5.68
C GLU A 76 -3.01 8.22 -5.76
N LEU A 77 -3.40 7.67 -4.62
CA LEU A 77 -4.46 6.66 -4.47
C LEU A 77 -5.88 7.24 -4.57
N LYS A 78 -6.02 8.55 -4.79
CA LYS A 78 -7.33 9.22 -4.85
C LYS A 78 -8.19 9.03 -3.59
N LEU A 79 -7.59 8.80 -2.43
CA LEU A 79 -8.27 8.77 -1.13
C LEU A 79 -8.54 10.19 -0.60
N LEU A 80 -7.71 11.14 -1.02
CA LEU A 80 -7.87 12.56 -0.78
C LEU A 80 -8.09 13.32 -2.08
N ASN A 81 -8.89 14.37 -1.99
CA ASN A 81 -9.00 15.41 -3.01
C ASN A 81 -7.81 16.38 -2.93
N ASP A 82 -7.66 17.25 -3.93
CA ASP A 82 -6.57 18.23 -3.98
C ASP A 82 -6.60 19.23 -2.82
N ASP A 83 -7.80 19.52 -2.30
CA ASP A 83 -8.06 20.40 -1.14
C ASP A 83 -7.80 19.72 0.23
N GLY A 84 -7.35 18.46 0.23
CA GLY A 84 -7.07 17.69 1.45
C GLY A 84 -8.32 17.11 2.11
N LYS A 85 -9.48 17.16 1.44
CA LYS A 85 -10.72 16.52 1.89
C LYS A 85 -10.79 15.05 1.49
N VAL A 86 -11.53 14.25 2.24
CA VAL A 86 -11.71 12.84 1.91
C VAL A 86 -12.45 12.68 0.58
N ASN A 87 -11.91 11.85 -0.31
CA ASN A 87 -12.62 11.38 -1.50
C ASN A 87 -13.31 10.05 -1.19
N VAL A 88 -14.57 10.12 -0.77
CA VAL A 88 -15.38 8.96 -0.35
C VAL A 88 -15.50 7.89 -1.44
N GLU A 89 -15.59 8.28 -2.72
CA GLU A 89 -15.64 7.31 -3.82
C GLU A 89 -14.29 6.61 -4.03
N GLY A 90 -13.18 7.31 -3.82
CA GLY A 90 -11.85 6.72 -3.80
C GLY A 90 -11.72 5.69 -2.69
N VAL A 91 -12.10 6.06 -1.46
CA VAL A 91 -12.16 5.12 -0.32
C VAL A 91 -13.00 3.89 -0.66
N ARG A 92 -14.21 4.07 -1.19
CA ARG A 92 -15.09 2.96 -1.61
C ARG A 92 -14.42 2.06 -2.65
N THR A 93 -13.73 2.64 -3.62
CA THR A 93 -13.04 1.90 -4.68
C THR A 93 -11.97 0.97 -4.08
N HIS A 94 -11.10 1.48 -3.21
CA HIS A 94 -10.08 0.66 -2.58
C HIS A 94 -10.68 -0.39 -1.65
N VAL A 95 -11.69 -0.06 -0.85
CA VAL A 95 -12.40 -1.04 -0.01
C VAL A 95 -13.00 -2.17 -0.88
N GLY A 96 -13.62 -1.82 -2.00
CA GLY A 96 -14.24 -2.78 -2.93
C GLY A 96 -13.27 -3.70 -3.67
N HIS A 97 -11.96 -3.38 -3.70
CA HIS A 97 -10.95 -4.29 -4.23
C HIS A 97 -10.67 -5.48 -3.30
N VAL A 98 -10.99 -5.36 -2.00
CA VAL A 98 -10.69 -6.39 -0.98
C VAL A 98 -11.97 -6.98 -0.40
N ILE A 99 -12.99 -6.15 -0.18
CA ILE A 99 -14.27 -6.54 0.43
C ILE A 99 -15.34 -6.63 -0.65
N THR A 100 -16.03 -7.77 -0.73
CA THR A 100 -17.10 -8.01 -1.72
C THR A 100 -18.51 -7.82 -1.16
N ASP A 101 -18.66 -7.90 0.16
CA ASP A 101 -19.96 -7.70 0.82
C ASP A 101 -20.33 -6.20 0.83
N ALA A 102 -21.43 -5.86 0.16
CA ALA A 102 -21.85 -4.47 -0.01
C ALA A 102 -22.16 -3.75 1.31
N THR A 103 -22.67 -4.47 2.32
CA THR A 103 -22.95 -3.88 3.64
C THR A 103 -21.65 -3.53 4.33
N LYS A 104 -20.67 -4.45 4.34
CA LYS A 104 -19.34 -4.21 4.91
C LYS A 104 -18.58 -3.10 4.18
N ILE A 105 -18.68 -3.04 2.85
CA ILE A 105 -18.10 -1.91 2.09
C ILE A 105 -18.67 -0.60 2.63
N GLN A 106 -19.99 -0.51 2.77
CA GLN A 106 -20.63 0.72 3.24
C GLN A 106 -20.25 1.07 4.69
N GLU A 107 -20.13 0.07 5.57
CA GLU A 107 -19.65 0.26 6.95
C GLU A 107 -18.24 0.84 6.98
N VAL A 108 -17.29 0.24 6.25
CA VAL A 108 -15.90 0.71 6.21
C VAL A 108 -15.80 2.09 5.55
N VAL A 109 -16.57 2.35 4.50
CA VAL A 109 -16.62 3.68 3.85
C VAL A 109 -17.18 4.74 4.81
N ASN A 110 -18.19 4.41 5.61
CA ASN A 110 -18.74 5.32 6.61
C ASN A 110 -17.74 5.60 7.76
N GLU A 111 -16.92 4.62 8.13
CA GLU A 111 -15.89 4.78 9.17
C GLU A 111 -14.68 5.58 8.64
N CYS A 112 -14.12 5.18 7.50
CA CYS A 112 -12.87 5.71 6.97
C CYS A 112 -13.07 6.97 6.09
N GLY A 113 -14.27 7.17 5.55
CA GLY A 113 -14.60 8.23 4.61
C GLY A 113 -14.91 9.59 5.25
N VAL A 114 -14.37 9.90 6.43
CA VAL A 114 -14.78 11.04 7.26
C VAL A 114 -13.65 12.05 7.43
N ASP A 115 -13.93 13.30 7.08
CA ASP A 115 -13.06 14.44 7.39
C ASP A 115 -12.84 14.56 8.91
N GLN A 116 -11.59 14.80 9.30
CA GLN A 116 -11.25 15.08 10.70
C GLN A 116 -11.13 16.59 10.95
N ALA A 117 -10.78 16.95 12.18
CA ALA A 117 -10.66 18.34 12.63
C ALA A 117 -9.70 19.19 11.75
N ASN A 118 -8.73 18.56 11.08
CA ASN A 118 -7.80 19.20 10.14
C ASN A 118 -7.26 18.18 9.12
N SER A 119 -6.51 18.67 8.11
CA SER A 119 -5.93 17.86 7.03
C SER A 119 -5.02 16.76 7.57
N ASP A 120 -4.13 17.09 8.51
CA ASP A 120 -3.15 16.16 9.08
C ASP A 120 -3.84 14.99 9.80
N ALA A 121 -4.85 15.30 10.61
CA ALA A 121 -5.68 14.31 11.28
C ALA A 121 -6.47 13.46 10.29
N THR A 122 -6.90 14.05 9.16
CA THR A 122 -7.65 13.34 8.12
C THR A 122 -6.77 12.31 7.40
N VAL A 123 -5.55 12.70 7.04
CA VAL A 123 -4.54 11.80 6.44
C VAL A 123 -4.27 10.61 7.36
N LEU A 124 -3.98 10.86 8.64
CA LEU A 124 -3.71 9.79 9.59
C LEU A 124 -4.94 8.89 9.81
N HIS A 125 -6.14 9.47 9.84
CA HIS A 125 -7.39 8.72 10.02
C HIS A 125 -7.65 7.75 8.88
N ILE A 126 -7.60 8.21 7.62
CA ILE A 126 -7.84 7.36 6.45
C ILE A 126 -6.84 6.20 6.44
N TRP A 127 -5.54 6.50 6.50
CA TRP A 127 -4.48 5.49 6.48
C TRP A 127 -4.67 4.41 7.54
N ARG A 128 -4.89 4.82 8.80
CA ARG A 128 -5.07 3.89 9.92
C ARG A 128 -6.36 3.09 9.80
N CYS A 129 -7.47 3.74 9.46
CA CYS A 129 -8.77 3.11 9.34
C CYS A 129 -8.76 2.03 8.24
N LEU A 130 -8.13 2.30 7.09
CA LEU A 130 -8.02 1.34 6.00
C LEU A 130 -7.07 0.18 6.31
N ARG A 131 -5.98 0.41 7.05
CA ARG A 131 -5.11 -0.68 7.55
C ARG A 131 -5.83 -1.56 8.59
N LYS A 132 -6.53 -0.95 9.55
CA LYS A 132 -7.34 -1.64 10.55
C LYS A 132 -8.39 -2.55 9.90
N ASN A 133 -9.01 -2.09 8.81
CA ASN A 133 -9.97 -2.85 8.01
C ASN A 133 -9.31 -3.76 6.95
N GLN A 134 -7.99 -3.97 7.02
CA GLN A 134 -7.21 -4.85 6.13
C GLN A 134 -7.31 -4.51 4.64
N VAL A 135 -7.67 -3.27 4.30
CA VAL A 135 -7.69 -2.79 2.91
C VAL A 135 -6.26 -2.60 2.42
N PHE A 136 -5.41 -1.99 3.24
CA PHE A 136 -3.97 -1.87 2.97
C PHE A 136 -3.18 -2.80 3.89
N GLY A 137 -3.44 -4.10 3.76
CA GLY A 137 -2.68 -5.14 4.44
C GLY A 137 -1.55 -5.65 3.55
N VAL A 138 -0.36 -5.81 4.12
CA VAL A 138 0.55 -6.85 3.63
C VAL A 138 -0.24 -8.14 3.78
N ILE A 139 -0.40 -8.92 2.72
CA ILE A 139 -1.00 -10.25 2.83
C ILE A 139 -0.08 -11.04 3.77
N SER A 140 -0.39 -11.03 5.07
CA SER A 140 0.14 -11.99 6.03
C SER A 140 -0.48 -13.33 5.62
N LYS A 141 0.10 -13.95 4.58
CA LYS A 141 -0.18 -15.33 4.25
C LYS A 141 0.15 -16.14 5.49
N GLY A 142 -0.89 -16.62 6.17
CA GLY A 142 -0.78 -17.65 7.20
C GLY A 142 -0.93 -17.14 8.63
N HIS A 143 -2.16 -16.93 9.06
CA HIS A 143 -2.63 -17.56 10.30
C HIS A 143 -4.11 -17.90 10.12
N GLU A 144 -4.37 -18.80 9.18
CA GLU A 144 -5.52 -19.67 9.26
C GLU A 144 -5.28 -20.53 10.50
N SER A 145 -5.92 -20.17 11.62
CA SER A 145 -6.11 -21.04 12.77
C SER A 145 -6.96 -22.22 12.31
N ARG A 146 -6.32 -23.18 11.66
CA ARG A 146 -6.85 -24.52 11.49
C ARG A 146 -6.43 -25.32 12.71
N GLU A 147 -7.43 -25.60 13.55
CA GLU A 147 -7.38 -26.61 14.58
C GLU A 147 -6.89 -27.96 14.02
N GLU A 148 -6.07 -28.63 14.83
CA GLU A 148 -5.82 -30.08 14.86
C GLU A 148 -5.47 -30.82 13.56
N GLU A 149 -4.22 -31.24 13.44
CA GLU A 149 -3.84 -32.67 13.53
C GLU A 149 -2.31 -32.79 13.45
N GLY A 150 -1.71 -33.27 14.53
CA GLY A 150 -0.27 -33.35 14.68
C GLY A 150 0.37 -34.33 13.71
N HIS A 151 1.46 -33.92 13.09
CA HIS A 151 2.46 -34.84 12.54
C HIS A 151 3.82 -34.44 13.11
N GLN A 152 4.26 -35.20 14.11
CA GLN A 152 5.64 -35.22 14.57
C GLN A 152 6.51 -35.75 13.44
N HIS A 153 7.33 -34.88 12.84
CA HIS A 153 8.49 -35.33 12.08
C HIS A 153 9.70 -35.43 13.01
N HIS A 154 10.02 -36.68 13.34
CA HIS A 154 11.32 -37.09 13.87
C HIS A 154 12.41 -36.62 12.89
N HIS A 155 13.34 -35.79 13.36
CA HIS A 155 14.63 -35.63 12.71
C HIS A 155 15.62 -36.56 13.43
N ASP A 156 15.93 -37.68 12.78
CA ASP A 156 17.06 -38.50 13.16
C ASP A 156 18.36 -37.73 12.87
N HIS A 157 19.20 -37.67 13.90
CA HIS A 157 20.59 -37.28 13.80
C HIS A 157 21.33 -38.30 12.95
N ASP A 158 21.98 -37.86 11.88
CA ASP A 158 23.04 -38.63 11.26
C ASP A 158 24.39 -37.92 11.44
N HIS A 159 25.27 -38.58 12.16
CA HIS A 159 26.65 -38.22 12.38
C HIS A 159 27.50 -38.91 11.30
N SER A 160 28.17 -38.12 10.47
CA SER A 160 29.33 -38.51 9.66
C SER A 160 29.95 -37.21 9.12
N HIS A 161 31.25 -36.91 9.20
CA HIS A 161 32.45 -37.68 9.49
C HIS A 161 33.55 -36.69 9.94
#